data_AF-A0A377V2F3-F1
#
_entry.id   AF-A0A377V2F3-F1
#
_cell.length_a   1.000
_cell.length_b   1.000
_cell.length_c   1.000
_cell.angle_alpha   90.00
_cell.angle_beta   90.00
_cell.angle_gamma   90.00
#
_symmetry.space_group_name_H-M   'P 1'
#
loop_
_entity.id
_entity.type
_entity.pdbx_description
1 polymer ?
#
loop_
_entity_poly.entity_id
_entity_poly.type
_entity_poly.pdbx_seq_one_letter_code
_entity_poly.pdbx_strand_id
1 'polypeptide(L)'
;MLAFHQKFPDYRVTPLRKLEFLSQRLGLGSIHIKDEAQRFGLNAFKGLGGSYAMGKYLAALLERDINTLSFAELNSPVIKARIKDIVFVTATDGNHGRGVAWAAEQLGLRAVVYMPKGSSPVRAQNIRRHGAECTITELNYDDTVRLAAKNRARAGMGSTPGYRLAGLRADPHMDHARLYDPRC
;
A
#
# COMPACT_ATOMS: atom_id res chain seq x y z
N MET A 1 12.35 -9.26 -1.49
CA MET A 1 11.78 -7.88 -1.36
C MET A 1 12.45 -6.86 -2.27
N LEU A 2 13.78 -6.70 -2.24
CA LEU A 2 14.49 -5.77 -3.14
C LEU A 2 14.28 -6.09 -4.62
N ALA A 3 14.51 -7.35 -5.00
CA ALA A 3 14.33 -7.85 -6.37
C ALA A 3 12.90 -7.62 -6.92
N PHE A 4 11.89 -7.54 -6.06
CA PHE A 4 10.52 -7.23 -6.46
C PHE A 4 10.37 -5.73 -6.79
N HIS A 5 10.86 -4.85 -5.91
CA HIS A 5 10.74 -3.41 -6.11
C HIS A 5 11.56 -2.89 -7.29
N GLN A 6 12.71 -3.50 -7.58
CA GLN A 6 13.51 -3.17 -8.76
C GLN A 6 12.78 -3.39 -10.10
N LYS A 7 11.64 -4.10 -10.09
CA LYS A 7 10.81 -4.32 -11.28
C LYS A 7 9.84 -3.16 -11.57
N PHE A 8 9.66 -2.23 -10.63
CA PHE A 8 8.83 -1.04 -10.86
C PHE A 8 9.60 -0.04 -11.72
N PRO A 9 8.97 0.56 -12.73
CA PRO A 9 9.63 1.50 -13.64
C PRO A 9 10.22 2.71 -12.90
N ASP A 10 9.56 3.17 -11.84
CA ASP A 10 9.99 4.32 -11.03
C ASP A 10 10.92 3.96 -9.87
N TYR A 11 11.41 2.72 -9.79
CA TYR A 11 12.31 2.33 -8.73
C TYR A 11 13.67 3.02 -8.86
N ARG A 12 14.05 3.74 -7.80
CA ARG A 12 15.39 4.32 -7.62
C ARG A 12 15.83 4.15 -6.18
N VAL A 13 17.14 4.03 -5.96
CA VAL A 13 17.69 4.09 -4.59
C VAL A 13 17.51 5.52 -4.08
N THR A 14 16.84 5.65 -2.94
CA THR A 14 16.63 6.95 -2.29
C THR A 14 17.93 7.46 -1.65
N PRO A 15 18.15 8.78 -1.58
CA PRO A 15 19.35 9.36 -1.00
C PRO A 15 19.58 8.93 0.46
N LEU A 16 20.84 8.73 0.84
CA LEU A 16 21.28 8.71 2.23
C LEU A 16 22.06 9.99 2.47
N ARG A 17 21.42 10.97 3.11
CA ARG A 17 22.00 12.30 3.31
C ARG A 17 22.90 12.28 4.53
N LYS A 18 24.17 12.61 4.35
CA LYS A 18 25.12 12.81 5.45
C LYS A 18 25.01 14.25 5.95
N LEU A 19 24.77 14.43 7.25
CA LEU A 19 24.63 15.74 7.88
C LEU A 19 25.88 16.12 8.67
N GLU A 20 26.98 16.37 7.97
CA GLU A 20 28.31 16.59 8.56
C GLU A 20 28.33 17.74 9.58
N PHE A 21 27.75 18.88 9.19
CA PHE A 21 27.69 20.06 10.07
C PHE A 21 26.86 19.81 11.33
N LEU A 22 25.75 19.06 11.22
CA LEU A 22 24.91 18.75 12.38
C LEU A 22 25.61 17.77 13.32
N SER A 23 26.30 16.75 12.79
CA SER A 23 27.06 15.81 13.62
C SER A 23 28.19 16.51 14.37
N GLN A 24 28.91 17.42 13.72
CA GLN A 24 29.95 18.23 14.37
C GLN A 24 29.39 19.11 15.48
N ARG A 25 28.28 19.82 15.22
CA ARG A 25 27.62 20.68 16.20
C ARG A 25 27.17 19.92 17.45
N LEU A 26 26.78 18.66 17.31
CA LEU A 26 26.27 17.83 18.40
C LEU A 26 27.35 16.94 19.06
N GLY A 27 28.61 16.98 18.60
CA GLY A 27 29.67 16.11 19.10
C GLY A 27 29.48 14.63 18.79
N LEU A 28 28.78 14.29 17.72
CA LEU A 28 28.49 12.91 17.30
C LEU A 28 29.43 12.47 16.16
N GLY A 29 29.72 11.16 16.08
CA GLY A 29 30.59 10.61 15.03
C GLY A 29 30.05 10.82 13.61
N SER A 30 28.76 10.54 13.38
CA SER A 30 28.09 10.89 12.13
C SER A 30 26.56 10.86 12.28
N ILE A 31 25.87 11.67 11.46
CA ILE A 31 24.42 11.61 11.29
C ILE A 31 24.12 11.33 9.82
N HIS A 32 23.31 10.31 9.58
CA HIS A 32 22.81 9.97 8.26
C HIS A 32 21.27 9.91 8.28
N ILE A 33 20.63 10.53 7.29
CA ILE A 33 19.18 10.50 7.13
C ILE A 33 18.83 9.79 5.83
N LYS A 34 18.04 8.72 5.94
CA LYS A 34 17.49 8.02 4.79
C LYS A 34 16.28 8.80 4.25
N ASP A 35 16.44 9.43 3.09
CA ASP A 35 15.43 10.35 2.54
C ASP A 35 14.41 9.60 1.66
N GLU A 36 13.30 9.18 2.27
CA GLU A 36 12.22 8.47 1.58
C GLU A 36 11.15 9.39 0.96
N ALA A 37 11.35 10.71 0.95
CA ALA A 37 10.43 11.64 0.27
C ALA A 37 10.36 11.38 -1.24
N GLN A 38 11.44 10.87 -1.82
CA GLN A 38 11.51 10.59 -3.26
C GLN A 38 10.99 9.19 -3.65
N ARG A 39 10.62 8.37 -2.67
CA ARG A 39 10.21 6.98 -2.92
C ARG A 39 8.96 6.93 -3.80
N PHE A 40 9.13 6.46 -5.05
CA PHE A 40 8.06 6.31 -6.05
C PHE A 40 7.22 7.60 -6.29
N GLY A 41 7.74 8.79 -5.96
CA GLY A 41 6.96 10.03 -6.00
C GLY A 41 5.84 10.14 -4.97
N LEU A 42 5.81 9.26 -3.95
CA LEU A 42 4.73 9.19 -2.96
C LEU A 42 4.95 10.08 -1.72
N ASN A 43 6.10 10.73 -1.62
CA ASN A 43 6.50 11.52 -0.45
C ASN A 43 6.53 10.71 0.86
N ALA A 44 6.71 9.38 0.75
CA ALA A 44 6.76 8.45 1.88
C ALA A 44 7.24 7.07 1.45
N PHE A 45 7.82 6.32 2.39
CA PHE A 45 8.31 4.95 2.17
C PHE A 45 7.20 3.88 2.07
N LYS A 46 5.97 4.17 2.53
CA LYS A 46 4.89 3.19 2.72
C LYS A 46 4.36 2.53 1.43
N GLY A 47 4.77 3.04 0.27
CA GLY A 47 4.59 2.35 -1.01
C GLY A 47 5.23 0.97 -1.02
N LEU A 48 6.45 0.82 -0.47
CA LEU A 48 7.21 -0.45 -0.46
C LEU A 48 6.43 -1.59 0.20
N GLY A 49 5.91 -1.34 1.41
CA GLY A 49 5.12 -2.33 2.14
C GLY A 49 3.81 -2.69 1.44
N GLY A 50 3.09 -1.67 0.95
CA GLY A 50 1.81 -1.85 0.24
C GLY A 50 1.97 -2.67 -1.03
N SER A 51 2.89 -2.28 -1.91
CA SER A 51 3.13 -2.99 -3.17
C SER A 51 3.62 -4.41 -2.97
N TYR A 52 4.51 -4.65 -1.99
CA TYR A 52 5.03 -5.98 -1.74
C TYR A 52 3.95 -6.93 -1.17
N ALA A 53 3.09 -6.43 -0.28
CA ALA A 53 1.99 -7.22 0.26
C ALA A 53 0.95 -7.59 -0.81
N MET A 54 0.61 -6.64 -1.69
CA MET A 54 -0.23 -6.90 -2.86
C MET A 54 0.43 -7.92 -3.80
N GLY A 55 1.71 -7.73 -4.10
CA GLY A 55 2.49 -8.66 -4.92
C GLY A 55 2.49 -10.08 -4.34
N LYS A 56 2.65 -10.23 -3.02
CA LYS A 56 2.62 -11.54 -2.35
C LYS A 56 1.24 -12.18 -2.43
N TYR A 57 0.18 -11.40 -2.22
CA TYR A 57 -1.18 -11.88 -2.33
C TYR A 57 -1.47 -12.43 -3.73
N LEU A 58 -1.12 -11.66 -4.75
CA LEU A 58 -1.33 -12.05 -6.15
C LEU A 58 -0.46 -13.24 -6.54
N ALA A 59 0.80 -13.27 -6.11
CA ALA A 59 1.70 -14.41 -6.35
C ALA A 59 1.14 -15.71 -5.75
N ALA A 60 0.64 -15.66 -4.50
CA ALA A 60 0.01 -16.81 -3.86
C ALA A 60 -1.27 -17.26 -4.60
N LEU A 61 -2.13 -16.31 -5.00
CA LEU A 61 -3.34 -16.61 -5.76
C LEU A 61 -3.06 -17.22 -7.14
N LEU A 62 -1.94 -16.84 -7.75
CA LEU A 62 -1.51 -17.34 -9.05
C LEU A 62 -0.65 -18.61 -8.94
N GLU A 63 -0.36 -19.07 -7.72
CA GLU A 63 0.55 -20.19 -7.42
C GLU A 63 1.95 -19.99 -8.03
N ARG A 64 2.48 -18.77 -7.92
CA ARG A 64 3.80 -18.38 -8.44
C ARG A 64 4.69 -17.77 -7.37
N ASP A 65 5.99 -17.77 -7.63
CA ASP A 65 6.95 -17.03 -6.81
C ASP A 65 6.92 -15.54 -7.16
N ILE A 66 6.79 -14.68 -6.15
CA ILE A 66 6.88 -13.22 -6.27
C ILE A 66 8.24 -12.76 -6.84
N ASN A 67 9.31 -13.51 -6.60
CA ASN A 67 10.64 -13.15 -7.08
C ASN A 67 10.78 -13.37 -8.59
N THR A 68 10.01 -14.29 -9.17
CA THR A 68 10.00 -14.53 -10.62
C THR A 68 8.90 -13.73 -11.31
N LEU A 69 7.75 -13.54 -10.65
CA LEU A 69 6.62 -12.79 -11.20
C LEU A 69 6.98 -11.34 -11.51
N SER A 70 6.97 -10.99 -12.79
CA SER A 70 7.26 -9.65 -13.29
C SER A 70 6.00 -8.77 -13.34
N PHE A 71 6.23 -7.46 -13.33
CA PHE A 71 5.15 -6.49 -13.48
C PHE A 71 4.49 -6.57 -14.87
N ALA A 72 5.26 -6.93 -15.90
CA ALA A 72 4.75 -7.19 -17.24
C ALA A 72 3.81 -8.41 -17.26
N GLU A 73 4.18 -9.51 -16.59
CA GLU A 73 3.31 -10.69 -16.46
C GLU A 73 2.02 -10.35 -15.70
N LEU A 74 2.12 -9.64 -14.57
CA LEU A 74 0.94 -9.18 -13.81
C LEU A 74 -0.02 -8.32 -14.64
N ASN A 75 0.51 -7.61 -15.64
CA ASN A 75 -0.27 -6.82 -16.59
C ASN A 75 -0.66 -7.55 -17.87
N SER A 76 -0.27 -8.82 -18.04
CA SER A 76 -0.70 -9.62 -19.20
C SER A 76 -2.23 -9.81 -19.20
N PRO A 77 -2.88 -9.87 -20.39
CA PRO A 77 -4.32 -10.07 -20.47
C PRO A 77 -4.82 -11.33 -19.73
N VAL A 78 -4.03 -12.40 -19.77
CA VAL A 78 -4.35 -13.68 -19.11
C VAL A 78 -4.38 -13.52 -17.59
N ILE A 79 -3.35 -12.92 -16.99
CA ILE A 79 -3.31 -12.71 -15.54
C ILE A 79 -4.35 -11.67 -15.13
N LYS A 80 -4.49 -10.57 -15.88
CA LYS A 80 -5.50 -9.54 -15.65
C LYS A 80 -6.91 -10.12 -15.59
N ALA A 81 -7.27 -11.00 -16.51
CA ALA A 81 -8.58 -11.66 -16.50
C ALA A 81 -8.83 -12.46 -15.21
N ARG A 82 -7.79 -13.03 -14.58
CA ARG A 82 -7.88 -13.78 -13.31
C ARG A 82 -7.95 -12.88 -12.07
N ILE A 83 -7.40 -11.67 -12.14
CA ILE A 83 -7.26 -10.78 -10.97
C ILE A 83 -8.15 -9.54 -11.02
N LYS A 84 -8.84 -9.27 -12.14
CA LYS A 84 -9.66 -8.06 -12.38
C LYS A 84 -10.72 -7.79 -11.30
N ASP A 85 -11.23 -8.85 -10.69
CA ASP A 85 -12.30 -8.77 -9.70
C ASP A 85 -11.74 -8.52 -8.29
N ILE A 86 -10.42 -8.42 -8.13
CA ILE A 86 -9.77 -8.16 -6.84
C ILE A 86 -9.82 -6.66 -6.54
N VAL A 87 -10.30 -6.35 -5.34
CA VAL A 87 -10.37 -4.99 -4.82
C VAL A 87 -9.61 -4.94 -3.50
N PHE A 88 -8.64 -4.04 -3.38
CA PHE A 88 -7.87 -3.90 -2.14
C PHE A 88 -8.53 -2.95 -1.16
N VAL A 89 -8.69 -3.37 0.10
CA VAL A 89 -9.32 -2.54 1.14
C VAL A 89 -8.34 -2.24 2.27
N THR A 90 -8.27 -0.98 2.69
CA THR A 90 -7.44 -0.58 3.83
C THR A 90 -8.05 0.58 4.62
N ALA A 91 -7.57 0.76 5.85
CA ALA A 91 -7.77 1.94 6.66
C ALA A 91 -6.44 2.67 6.89
N THR A 92 -6.43 4.00 6.84
CA THR A 92 -5.21 4.80 7.06
C THR A 92 -5.54 6.23 7.48
N ASP A 93 -4.56 6.93 8.02
CA ASP A 93 -4.54 8.38 8.21
C ASP A 93 -3.74 9.13 7.10
N GLY A 94 -3.24 8.42 6.08
CA GLY A 94 -2.52 9.02 4.95
C GLY A 94 -1.65 8.05 4.14
N ASN A 95 -0.36 7.98 4.46
CA ASN A 95 0.68 7.42 3.59
C ASN A 95 0.49 5.92 3.26
N HIS A 96 -0.10 5.13 4.17
CA HIS A 96 -0.37 3.72 3.90
C HIS A 96 -1.42 3.55 2.81
N GLY A 97 -2.58 4.22 2.94
CA GLY A 97 -3.62 4.18 1.92
C GLY A 97 -3.16 4.76 0.59
N ARG A 98 -2.30 5.79 0.59
CA ARG A 98 -1.69 6.29 -0.65
C ARG A 98 -0.80 5.23 -1.30
N GLY A 99 0.01 4.51 -0.54
CA GLY A 99 0.83 3.41 -1.05
C GLY A 99 0.01 2.25 -1.62
N VAL A 100 -1.10 1.89 -0.96
CA VAL A 100 -2.04 0.87 -1.46
C VAL A 100 -2.76 1.33 -2.72
N ALA A 101 -3.26 2.56 -2.75
CA ALA A 101 -3.92 3.14 -3.92
C ALA A 101 -2.98 3.22 -5.12
N TRP A 102 -1.76 3.72 -4.93
CA TRP A 102 -0.73 3.72 -5.96
C TRP A 102 -0.43 2.31 -6.46
N ALA A 103 -0.19 1.34 -5.58
CA ALA A 103 0.12 -0.02 -6.00
C ALA A 103 -1.06 -0.69 -6.75
N ALA A 104 -2.31 -0.39 -6.38
CA ALA A 104 -3.49 -0.84 -7.09
C ALA A 104 -3.60 -0.23 -8.49
N GLU A 105 -3.36 1.08 -8.61
CA GLU A 105 -3.29 1.79 -9.90
C GLU A 105 -2.24 1.16 -10.82
N GLN A 106 -1.02 0.96 -10.32
CA GLN A 106 0.06 0.32 -11.07
C GLN A 106 -0.37 -1.07 -11.60
N LEU A 107 -1.11 -1.83 -10.81
CA LEU A 107 -1.61 -3.15 -11.18
C LEU A 107 -2.96 -3.12 -11.91
N GLY A 108 -3.52 -1.95 -12.24
CA GLY A 108 -4.85 -1.77 -12.81
C GLY A 108 -5.95 -2.49 -12.03
N LEU A 109 -5.84 -2.49 -10.70
CA LEU A 109 -6.81 -3.04 -9.76
C LEU A 109 -7.50 -1.91 -9.00
N ARG A 110 -8.62 -2.23 -8.36
CA ARG A 110 -9.35 -1.26 -7.55
C ARG A 110 -8.82 -1.23 -6.13
N ALA A 111 -8.90 -0.06 -5.49
CA ALA A 111 -8.65 0.10 -4.06
C ALA A 111 -9.75 0.93 -3.40
N VAL A 112 -10.11 0.56 -2.17
CA VAL A 112 -11.02 1.27 -1.28
C VAL A 112 -10.28 1.61 0.01
N VAL A 113 -10.28 2.89 0.35
CA VAL A 113 -9.52 3.43 1.48
C VAL A 113 -10.45 4.16 2.44
N TYR A 114 -10.43 3.74 3.70
CA TYR A 114 -11.14 4.42 4.77
C TYR A 114 -10.15 5.26 5.59
N MET A 115 -10.52 6.50 5.88
CA MET A 115 -9.75 7.40 6.73
C MET A 115 -10.57 7.80 7.96
N PRO A 116 -9.99 7.94 9.15
CA PRO A 116 -10.73 8.32 10.34
C PRO A 116 -11.17 9.79 10.30
N LYS A 117 -12.11 10.12 11.18
CA LYS A 117 -12.57 11.48 11.44
C LYS A 117 -11.40 12.42 11.71
N GLY A 118 -11.48 13.63 11.15
CA GLY A 118 -10.43 14.65 11.27
C GLY A 118 -9.23 14.44 10.34
N SER A 119 -9.25 13.40 9.49
CA SER A 119 -8.21 13.21 8.48
C SER A 119 -8.16 14.37 7.48
N SER A 120 -6.94 14.71 7.04
CA SER A 120 -6.72 15.80 6.08
C SER A 120 -7.43 15.52 4.74
N PRO A 121 -8.27 16.47 4.25
CA PRO A 121 -8.89 16.36 2.93
C PRO A 121 -7.87 16.27 1.79
N VAL A 122 -6.71 16.93 1.94
CA VAL A 122 -5.61 16.89 0.97
C VAL A 122 -5.02 15.48 0.88
N ARG A 123 -4.83 14.79 2.02
CA ARG A 123 -4.36 13.40 2.02
C ARG A 123 -5.36 12.46 1.36
N ALA A 124 -6.66 12.65 1.63
CA ALA A 124 -7.72 11.90 0.95
C ALA A 124 -7.71 12.15 -0.56
N GLN A 125 -7.52 13.40 -1.01
CA GLN A 125 -7.44 13.72 -2.43
C GLN A 125 -6.22 13.09 -3.10
N ASN A 126 -5.06 13.05 -2.43
CA ASN A 126 -3.86 12.38 -2.94
C ASN A 126 -4.08 10.86 -3.12
N ILE A 127 -4.90 10.24 -2.29
CA ILE A 127 -5.31 8.84 -2.46
C ILE A 127 -6.22 8.70 -3.69
N ARG A 128 -7.25 9.56 -3.81
CA ARG A 128 -8.20 9.53 -4.95
C ARG A 128 -7.54 9.79 -6.30
N ARG A 129 -6.46 10.56 -6.35
CA ARG A 129 -5.68 10.81 -7.58
C ARG A 129 -5.09 9.54 -8.19
N HIS A 130 -4.92 8.48 -7.40
CA HIS A 130 -4.52 7.14 -7.88
C HIS A 130 -5.73 6.26 -8.25
N GLY A 131 -6.92 6.85 -8.46
CA GLY A 131 -8.14 6.12 -8.85
C GLY A 131 -8.81 5.30 -7.75
N ALA A 132 -8.32 5.37 -6.50
CA ALA A 132 -8.92 4.67 -5.38
C ALA A 132 -10.17 5.39 -4.85
N GLU A 133 -11.16 4.61 -4.43
CA GLU A 133 -12.26 5.12 -3.61
C GLU A 133 -11.71 5.49 -2.23
N CYS A 134 -11.98 6.69 -1.74
CA CYS A 134 -11.49 7.15 -0.45
C CYS A 134 -12.59 7.86 0.33
N THR A 135 -12.85 7.42 1.56
CA THR A 135 -13.90 7.97 2.43
C THR A 135 -13.32 8.35 3.77
N ILE A 136 -13.50 9.61 4.17
CA ILE A 136 -13.25 10.07 5.54
C ILE A 136 -14.51 9.71 6.35
N THR A 137 -14.35 8.87 7.36
CA THR A 137 -15.43 8.39 8.22
C THR A 137 -15.66 9.36 9.38
N GLU A 138 -16.76 9.17 10.10
CA GLU A 138 -17.01 9.83 11.39
C GLU A 138 -16.44 9.04 12.59
N LEU A 139 -15.62 8.02 12.33
CA LEU A 139 -15.08 7.11 13.34
C LEU A 139 -13.64 7.48 13.72
N ASN A 140 -13.18 7.03 14.90
CA ASN A 140 -11.76 7.09 15.24
C ASN A 140 -10.93 6.09 14.38
N TYR A 141 -9.60 6.08 14.56
CA TYR A 141 -8.70 5.23 13.78
C TYR A 141 -9.02 3.74 13.92
N ASP A 142 -9.15 3.23 15.14
CA ASP A 142 -9.38 1.80 15.39
C ASP A 142 -10.74 1.33 14.87
N ASP A 143 -11.78 2.14 15.03
CA ASP A 143 -13.10 1.84 14.48
C ASP A 143 -13.13 1.91 12.96
N THR A 144 -12.32 2.78 12.36
CA THR A 144 -12.12 2.82 10.90
C THR A 144 -11.41 1.56 10.40
N VAL A 145 -10.43 1.04 11.14
CA VAL A 145 -9.77 -0.25 10.85
C VAL A 145 -10.78 -1.40 10.92
N ARG A 146 -11.63 -1.45 11.97
CA ARG A 146 -12.70 -2.44 12.11
C ARG A 146 -13.72 -2.34 10.98
N LEU A 147 -14.09 -1.12 10.57
CA LEU A 147 -14.98 -0.89 9.43
C LEU A 147 -14.39 -1.44 8.13
N ALA A 148 -13.11 -1.16 7.85
CA ALA A 148 -12.42 -1.68 6.67
C ALA A 148 -12.39 -3.21 6.66
N ALA A 149 -12.12 -3.85 7.80
CA ALA A 149 -12.15 -5.30 7.96
C ALA A 149 -13.57 -5.88 7.76
N LYS A 150 -14.59 -5.24 8.33
CA LYS A 150 -16.00 -5.65 8.18
C LYS A 150 -16.47 -5.54 6.72
N ASN A 151 -16.11 -4.46 6.03
CA ASN A 151 -16.46 -4.26 4.63
C ASN A 151 -15.73 -5.25 3.73
N ARG A 152 -14.47 -5.61 4.05
CA ARG A 152 -13.78 -6.75 3.43
C ARG A 152 -14.58 -8.05 3.53
N ALA A 153 -15.02 -8.40 4.73
CA ALA A 153 -15.72 -9.66 4.97
C ALA A 153 -17.08 -9.71 4.26
N ARG A 154 -17.83 -8.59 4.25
CA ARG A 154 -19.17 -8.52 3.65
C ARG A 154 -19.17 -8.76 2.14
N ALA A 155 -18.20 -8.24 1.39
CA ALA A 155 -18.19 -8.51 -0.05
C ALA A 155 -17.70 -9.93 -0.40
N GLY A 156 -17.03 -10.63 0.53
CA GLY A 156 -16.81 -12.07 0.40
C GLY A 156 -18.08 -12.91 0.53
N MET A 157 -19.17 -12.34 1.06
CA MET A 157 -20.46 -13.01 1.33
C MET A 157 -21.59 -12.58 0.37
N GLY A 158 -21.26 -12.12 -0.84
CA GLY A 158 -22.26 -11.95 -1.92
C GLY A 158 -23.14 -10.71 -1.84
N SER A 159 -22.91 -9.76 -0.92
CA SER A 159 -23.73 -8.54 -0.82
C SER A 159 -23.35 -7.42 -1.80
N THR A 160 -22.40 -7.67 -2.72
CA THR A 160 -22.11 -6.76 -3.81
C THR A 160 -21.64 -7.60 -5.02
N PRO A 161 -22.29 -7.50 -6.19
CA PRO A 161 -22.05 -8.47 -7.25
C PRO A 161 -20.61 -8.38 -7.78
N GLY A 162 -19.88 -9.50 -7.72
CA GLY A 162 -18.77 -9.77 -8.64
C GLY A 162 -17.34 -9.42 -8.22
N TYR A 163 -17.03 -9.10 -6.95
CA TYR A 163 -15.65 -8.78 -6.55
C TYR A 163 -15.12 -9.51 -5.31
N ARG A 164 -13.81 -9.78 -5.30
CA ARG A 164 -13.04 -10.39 -4.20
C ARG A 164 -12.25 -9.31 -3.45
N LEU A 165 -12.60 -9.03 -2.20
CA LEU A 165 -11.87 -8.05 -1.40
C LEU A 165 -10.60 -8.65 -0.77
N ALA A 166 -9.44 -8.07 -1.08
CA ALA A 166 -8.17 -8.37 -0.44
C ALA A 166 -7.82 -7.26 0.55
N GLY A 167 -7.72 -7.61 1.83
CA GLY A 167 -7.52 -6.60 2.87
C GLY A 167 -6.04 -6.42 3.18
N LEU A 168 -5.59 -5.17 3.30
CA LEU A 168 -4.25 -4.83 3.79
C LEU A 168 -4.36 -4.00 5.06
N ARG A 169 -3.65 -4.41 6.12
CA ARG A 169 -3.53 -3.66 7.37
C ARG A 169 -2.15 -3.01 7.42
N ALA A 170 -2.10 -1.74 7.82
CA ALA A 170 -0.86 -1.12 8.28
C ALA A 170 -0.44 -1.79 9.59
N ASP A 171 0.75 -2.38 9.64
CA ASP A 171 1.38 -2.78 10.90
C ASP A 171 1.98 -1.51 11.53
N PRO A 172 1.52 -1.05 12.70
CA PRO A 172 2.08 0.14 13.35
C PRO A 172 3.50 -0.09 13.88
N HIS A 173 3.95 -1.35 13.97
CA HIS A 173 5.25 -1.72 14.55
C HIS A 173 6.23 -2.30 13.52
N MET A 174 5.82 -2.51 12.26
CA MET A 174 6.70 -3.03 11.21
C MET A 174 6.49 -2.33 9.86
N ASP A 175 7.58 -2.14 9.11
CA ASP A 175 7.62 -1.42 7.82
C ASP A 175 6.88 -2.13 6.65
N HIS A 176 6.18 -3.23 6.90
CA HIS A 176 5.41 -3.97 5.90
C HIS A 176 3.90 -3.96 6.16
N ALA A 177 3.13 -3.77 5.08
CA ALA A 177 1.70 -4.05 5.10
C ALA A 177 1.50 -5.56 5.25
N ARG A 178 0.54 -5.98 6.09
CA ARG A 178 0.12 -7.38 6.18
C ARG A 178 -1.24 -7.55 5.53
N LEU A 179 -1.46 -8.69 4.89
CA LEU A 179 -2.83 -9.09 4.57
C LEU A 179 -3.59 -9.29 5.88
N TYR A 180 -4.85 -8.87 5.96
CA TYR A 180 -5.69 -9.25 7.10
C TYR A 180 -5.82 -10.79 7.13
N ASP A 181 -5.43 -11.41 8.25
CA ASP A 181 -5.67 -12.82 8.52
C ASP A 181 -7.18 -13.02 8.74
N PRO A 182 -7.86 -13.92 8.01
CA PRO A 182 -9.28 -14.22 8.26
C PRO A 182 -9.57 -14.86 9.63
N ARG A 183 -8.56 -15.22 10.43
CA ARG A 183 -8.68 -15.87 11.74
C ARG A 183 -8.55 -14.92 12.94
N CYS A 184 -8.41 -13.61 12.73
CA CYS A 184 -8.25 -12.60 13.78
C CYS A 184 -9.14 -11.37 13.56
#